data_AF-A0A0B7N2F8-F1
#
_entry.id   AF-A0A0B7N2F8-F1
#
_cell.length_a   1.000
_cell.length_b   1.000
_cell.length_c   1.000
_cell.angle_alpha   90.00
_cell.angle_beta   90.00
_cell.angle_gamma   90.00
#
_symmetry.space_group_name_H-M   'P 1'
#
loop_
_entity.id
_entity.type
_entity.pdbx_description
1 polymer ?
#
loop_
_entity_poly.entity_id
_entity_poly.type
_entity_poly.pdbx_seq_one_letter_code
_entity_poly.pdbx_strand_id
1 'polypeptide(L)'
;MTTSTLPLYDPELDVQQFNIFQPFEKILPYDLPKLNANTHADTGKSAAIASPFAKNEKNTAFDTYCKACKKKFSNQPTFTNHLKSTKHIANEKKLNPARKTPGNHQKIAFHRVQEALGLLEQAESSDDATVAVTTYWTQAQALYALKQPRYTEKALRMLIHLISTSPVTTYSPAQITSFLYHARLSLGRLLCIYQQLDASRSVYLDALAGKWKLETSELFDIAKNVRSLSIHALIDASDQLAIKYLTRERQRVSPAPALTDPSNSITSIVCEAASLFAQKDQTYCDIPSEHIAIVLYTVCSLVCSFEPLSGVKKHDILFLIMQVFASLGDLQHKIIDIYALDTTNTWYMFNALLLAIETDDLVRAQTIEANLKDQLYPDVQLLCSLCRQKTTLCIENDLIQQLDFVILLLEQTTDPLVIRNQTKQEQTDVIDRIRSCIS
;
A
#
# COMPACT_ATOMS: atom_id res chain seq x y z
N MET A 1 8.38 -10.03 -27.30
CA MET A 1 7.15 -10.14 -26.48
C MET A 1 7.38 -11.19 -25.43
N THR A 2 7.59 -10.80 -24.17
CA THR A 2 7.67 -11.72 -23.05
C THR A 2 6.28 -12.33 -22.84
N THR A 3 6.20 -13.66 -22.73
CA THR A 3 4.96 -14.36 -22.39
C THR A 3 4.54 -13.94 -20.98
N SER A 4 3.44 -13.19 -20.87
CA SER A 4 2.83 -12.82 -19.59
C SER A 4 2.56 -14.08 -18.76
N THR A 5 2.99 -14.04 -17.50
CA THR A 5 2.79 -15.11 -16.50
C THR A 5 1.54 -14.88 -15.65
N LEU A 6 0.76 -13.83 -15.93
CA LEU A 6 -0.49 -13.54 -15.21
C LEU A 6 -1.61 -14.52 -15.58
N PRO A 7 -2.52 -14.84 -14.65
CA PRO A 7 -3.66 -15.69 -14.94
C PRO A 7 -4.61 -15.02 -15.96
N LEU A 8 -5.31 -15.84 -16.75
CA LEU A 8 -6.33 -15.30 -17.65
C LEU A 8 -7.53 -14.76 -16.88
N TYR A 9 -7.98 -15.49 -15.86
CA TYR A 9 -9.07 -15.12 -14.96
C TYR A 9 -8.68 -15.44 -13.52
N ASP A 10 -8.96 -14.51 -12.61
CA ASP A 10 -8.70 -14.67 -11.18
C ASP A 10 -9.99 -14.40 -10.37
N PRO A 11 -10.71 -15.44 -9.92
CA PRO A 11 -11.92 -15.26 -9.13
C PRO A 11 -11.65 -14.66 -7.74
N GLU A 12 -10.45 -14.79 -7.21
CA GLU A 12 -10.05 -14.37 -5.87
C GLU A 12 -9.62 -12.90 -5.82
N LEU A 13 -9.29 -12.30 -6.97
CA LEU A 13 -8.99 -10.88 -7.08
C LEU A 13 -10.16 -10.03 -6.54
N ASP A 14 -9.95 -9.38 -5.40
CA ASP A 14 -10.84 -8.38 -4.86
C ASP A 14 -10.52 -7.01 -5.48
N VAL A 15 -11.22 -6.70 -6.56
CA VAL A 15 -11.07 -5.45 -7.30
C VAL A 15 -11.49 -4.21 -6.50
N GLN A 16 -12.26 -4.37 -5.42
CA GLN A 16 -12.64 -3.28 -4.54
C GLN A 16 -11.55 -3.02 -3.50
N GLN A 17 -10.96 -4.07 -2.94
CA GLN A 17 -9.88 -3.98 -1.98
C GLN A 17 -8.57 -3.51 -2.63
N PHE A 18 -8.23 -4.05 -3.79
CA PHE A 18 -6.99 -3.73 -4.52
C PHE A 18 -7.32 -2.96 -5.79
N ASN A 19 -7.59 -1.67 -5.70
CA ASN A 19 -7.83 -0.86 -6.90
C ASN A 19 -6.49 -0.42 -7.51
N ILE A 20 -6.01 -1.08 -8.57
CA ILE A 20 -4.75 -0.72 -9.26
C ILE A 20 -4.77 0.68 -9.90
N PHE A 21 -5.93 1.33 -10.00
CA PHE A 21 -6.07 2.68 -10.54
C PHE A 21 -6.01 3.77 -9.45
N GLN A 22 -5.83 3.38 -8.19
CA GLN A 22 -5.64 4.26 -7.05
C GLN A 22 -4.36 3.86 -6.29
N PRO A 23 -3.72 4.78 -5.54
CA PRO A 23 -2.64 4.41 -4.63
C PRO A 23 -3.09 3.35 -3.63
N PHE A 24 -2.20 2.42 -3.33
CA PHE A 24 -2.44 1.46 -2.27
C PHE A 24 -2.33 2.17 -0.92
N GLU A 25 -3.40 2.11 -0.11
CA GLU A 25 -3.44 2.73 1.22
C GLU A 25 -2.41 2.12 2.17
N LYS A 26 -2.01 0.86 1.95
CA LYS A 26 -0.96 0.18 2.69
C LYS A 26 -0.15 -0.73 1.75
N ILE A 27 1.02 -0.27 1.35
CA ILE A 27 2.15 -1.17 1.08
C ILE A 27 3.04 -1.05 2.32
N LEU A 28 2.84 -1.94 3.27
CA LEU A 28 3.80 -2.07 4.36
C LEU A 28 5.01 -2.84 3.82
N PRO A 29 6.24 -2.50 4.26
CA PRO A 29 7.37 -3.42 4.10
C PRO A 29 6.92 -4.81 4.54
N TYR A 30 7.25 -5.86 3.79
CA TYR A 30 6.96 -7.27 4.11
C TYR A 30 5.51 -7.78 3.95
N ASP A 31 4.54 -6.92 3.61
CA ASP A 31 3.11 -7.25 3.69
C ASP A 31 2.41 -7.38 2.32
N LEU A 32 3.18 -7.71 1.27
CA LEU A 32 2.60 -7.92 -0.06
C LEU A 32 1.76 -9.21 -0.09
N PRO A 33 0.49 -9.17 -0.53
CA PRO A 33 -0.33 -10.37 -0.65
C PRO A 33 0.31 -11.34 -1.64
N LYS A 34 0.61 -12.57 -1.19
CA LYS A 34 1.09 -13.65 -2.08
C LYS A 34 -0.07 -14.19 -2.90
N LEU A 35 -0.44 -13.53 -3.99
CA LEU A 35 -1.26 -14.15 -5.03
C LEU A 35 -0.33 -14.90 -5.98
N ASN A 36 -0.09 -16.18 -5.67
CA ASN A 36 0.64 -17.06 -6.56
C ASN A 36 -0.20 -17.28 -7.83
N ALA A 37 0.40 -17.05 -9.01
CA ALA A 37 -0.22 -17.31 -10.31
C ALA A 37 -0.63 -18.79 -10.54
N ASN A 38 -0.26 -19.69 -9.61
CA ASN A 38 -0.37 -21.15 -9.73
C ASN A 38 -1.02 -21.82 -8.51
N THR A 39 -2.12 -21.31 -7.95
CA THR A 39 -2.84 -22.04 -6.89
C THR A 39 -4.27 -22.34 -7.30
N HIS A 40 -4.52 -23.64 -7.53
CA HIS A 40 -5.84 -24.23 -7.49
C HIS A 40 -6.40 -24.16 -6.06
N ALA A 41 -7.71 -23.96 -5.99
CA ALA A 41 -8.53 -23.75 -4.81
C ALA A 41 -8.19 -24.62 -3.60
N ASP A 42 -8.17 -23.99 -2.43
CA ASP A 42 -8.64 -24.64 -1.22
C ASP A 42 -9.60 -23.72 -0.45
N THR A 43 -10.84 -24.20 -0.32
CA THR A 43 -11.97 -23.47 0.27
C THR A 43 -11.81 -23.35 1.78
N GLY A 44 -11.41 -22.16 2.24
CA GLY A 44 -11.45 -21.76 3.66
C GLY A 44 -12.54 -20.72 3.91
N LYS A 45 -13.50 -21.07 4.79
CA LYS A 45 -14.74 -20.33 5.11
C LYS A 45 -14.51 -18.85 5.44
N SER A 46 -15.19 -17.96 4.71
CA SER A 46 -15.32 -16.54 5.06
C SER A 46 -16.33 -16.34 6.18
N ALA A 47 -15.90 -15.71 7.27
CA ALA A 47 -16.79 -15.17 8.30
C ALA A 47 -17.51 -13.94 7.73
N ALA A 48 -18.84 -14.01 7.64
CA ALA A 48 -19.68 -12.88 7.28
C ALA A 48 -19.88 -11.99 8.52
N ILE A 49 -19.50 -10.70 8.41
CA ILE A 49 -19.95 -9.67 9.34
C ILE A 49 -21.11 -8.92 8.68
N ALA A 50 -22.19 -8.78 9.44
CA ALA A 50 -23.51 -8.34 9.04
C ALA A 50 -23.59 -6.83 8.71
N SER A 51 -24.50 -6.50 7.79
CA SER A 51 -24.95 -5.13 7.49
C SER A 51 -25.89 -4.59 8.58
N PRO A 52 -25.86 -3.28 8.94
CA PRO A 52 -26.61 -2.73 10.09
C PRO A 52 -28.13 -2.56 9.88
N PHE A 53 -28.72 -3.08 8.80
CA PHE A 53 -30.12 -2.79 8.44
C PHE A 53 -31.00 -4.04 8.19
N ALA A 54 -30.73 -5.15 8.88
CA ALA A 54 -31.62 -6.31 8.85
C ALA A 54 -32.65 -6.25 9.98
N LYS A 55 -33.88 -5.82 9.67
CA LYS A 55 -35.04 -6.04 10.55
C LYS A 55 -35.49 -7.50 10.45
N ASN A 56 -35.55 -8.15 11.60
CA ASN A 56 -36.17 -9.45 11.83
C ASN A 56 -37.68 -9.39 11.58
N GLU A 57 -38.26 -10.44 11.00
CA GLU A 57 -39.57 -10.95 11.45
C GLU A 57 -39.84 -12.40 10.97
N LYS A 58 -40.46 -13.16 11.88
CA LYS A 58 -40.77 -14.59 11.82
C LYS A 58 -42.18 -14.85 11.25
N ASN A 59 -42.35 -16.10 10.84
CA ASN A 59 -43.57 -16.94 10.86
C ASN A 59 -44.54 -16.98 9.67
N THR A 60 -45.02 -18.22 9.51
CA THR A 60 -45.74 -18.90 8.43
C THR A 60 -47.25 -18.60 8.38
N ALA A 61 -47.75 -18.29 7.18
CA ALA A 61 -49.08 -18.68 6.69
C ALA A 61 -49.02 -18.69 5.15
N PHE A 62 -49.53 -19.75 4.50
CA PHE A 62 -49.60 -19.80 3.03
C PHE A 62 -50.63 -18.80 2.53
N ASP A 63 -50.19 -17.58 2.27
CA ASP A 63 -51.01 -16.52 1.71
C ASP A 63 -51.06 -16.68 0.18
N THR A 64 -52.17 -17.18 -0.36
CA THR A 64 -52.42 -17.30 -1.81
C THR A 64 -52.73 -15.94 -2.45
N TYR A 65 -52.12 -14.87 -1.95
CA TYR A 65 -52.24 -13.51 -2.46
C TYR A 65 -50.99 -13.10 -3.25
N CYS A 66 -51.20 -12.77 -4.53
CA CYS A 66 -50.14 -12.25 -5.38
C CYS A 66 -50.01 -10.74 -5.18
N LYS A 67 -48.97 -10.29 -4.48
CA LYS A 67 -48.68 -8.85 -4.31
C LYS A 67 -48.40 -8.15 -5.65
N ALA A 68 -47.73 -8.81 -6.60
CA ALA A 68 -47.37 -8.22 -7.89
C ALA A 68 -48.59 -7.95 -8.80
N CYS A 69 -49.64 -8.75 -8.67
CA CYS A 69 -50.87 -8.62 -9.45
C CYS A 69 -52.07 -8.15 -8.63
N LYS A 70 -51.88 -7.92 -7.33
CA LYS A 70 -52.90 -7.58 -6.32
C LYS A 70 -54.13 -8.50 -6.35
N LYS A 71 -53.95 -9.82 -6.56
CA LYS A 71 -55.05 -10.81 -6.66
C LYS A 71 -54.91 -11.93 -5.62
N LYS A 72 -56.03 -12.29 -4.98
CA LYS A 72 -56.12 -13.46 -4.08
C LYS A 72 -56.66 -14.67 -4.83
N PHE A 73 -56.08 -15.84 -4.59
CA PHE A 73 -56.43 -17.10 -5.26
C PHE A 73 -57.01 -18.07 -4.24
N SER A 74 -58.03 -18.83 -4.64
CA SER A 74 -58.78 -19.72 -3.75
C SER A 74 -58.06 -21.03 -3.42
N ASN A 75 -57.07 -21.45 -4.22
CA ASN A 75 -56.29 -22.66 -3.97
C ASN A 75 -54.85 -22.55 -4.50
N GLN A 76 -53.95 -23.36 -3.93
CA GLN A 76 -52.51 -23.37 -4.21
C GLN A 76 -52.13 -23.74 -5.66
N PRO A 77 -52.81 -24.70 -6.34
CA PRO A 77 -52.49 -25.05 -7.72
C PRO A 77 -52.75 -23.89 -8.69
N THR A 78 -53.85 -23.16 -8.50
CA THR A 78 -54.18 -22.01 -9.38
C THR A 78 -53.24 -20.84 -9.13
N PHE A 79 -52.81 -20.64 -7.87
CA PHE A 79 -51.80 -19.64 -7.52
C PHE A 79 -50.43 -19.94 -8.16
N THR A 80 -49.96 -21.18 -8.07
CA THR A 80 -48.67 -21.59 -8.67
C THR A 80 -48.67 -21.50 -10.18
N ASN A 81 -49.79 -21.81 -10.86
CA ASN A 81 -49.94 -21.58 -12.29
C ASN A 81 -49.97 -20.08 -12.64
N HIS A 82 -50.58 -19.25 -11.80
CA HIS A 82 -50.56 -17.80 -11.97
C HIS A 82 -49.14 -17.22 -11.89
N LEU A 83 -48.31 -17.67 -10.94
CA LEU A 83 -46.91 -17.22 -10.80
C LEU A 83 -46.07 -17.49 -12.05
N LYS A 84 -46.42 -18.52 -12.84
CA LYS A 84 -45.73 -18.87 -14.08
C LYS A 84 -46.26 -18.14 -15.31
N SER A 85 -47.35 -17.36 -15.18
CA SER A 85 -47.94 -16.67 -16.32
C SER A 85 -47.07 -15.50 -16.79
N THR A 86 -46.98 -15.29 -18.11
CA THR A 86 -46.21 -14.20 -18.73
C THR A 86 -46.65 -12.82 -18.24
N LYS A 87 -47.95 -12.63 -17.96
CA LYS A 87 -48.47 -11.38 -17.37
C LYS A 87 -47.99 -11.15 -15.94
N HIS A 88 -47.89 -12.20 -15.13
CA HIS A 88 -47.35 -12.09 -13.77
C HIS A 88 -45.87 -11.72 -13.80
N ILE A 89 -45.06 -12.44 -14.58
CA ILE A 89 -43.61 -12.21 -14.69
C ILE A 89 -43.30 -10.78 -15.19
N ALA A 90 -44.10 -10.24 -16.11
CA ALA A 90 -43.95 -8.86 -16.58
C ALA A 90 -44.25 -7.82 -15.48
N ASN A 91 -45.29 -8.05 -14.66
CA ASN A 91 -45.62 -7.17 -13.54
C ASN A 91 -44.64 -7.29 -12.38
N GLU A 92 -44.09 -8.49 -12.15
CA GLU A 92 -43.07 -8.73 -11.12
C GLU A 92 -41.75 -8.04 -11.47
N LYS A 93 -41.34 -8.08 -12.75
CA LYS A 93 -40.17 -7.33 -13.25
C LYS A 93 -40.31 -5.81 -13.11
N LYS A 94 -41.54 -5.28 -13.17
CA LYS A 94 -41.81 -3.85 -12.92
C LYS A 94 -41.75 -3.46 -11.45
N LEU A 95 -41.99 -4.40 -10.54
CA LEU A 95 -42.03 -4.16 -9.09
C LEU A 95 -40.70 -4.44 -8.38
N ASN A 96 -39.86 -5.33 -8.90
CA ASN A 96 -38.53 -5.62 -8.34
C ASN A 96 -37.49 -5.88 -9.45
N PRO A 97 -36.69 -4.88 -9.85
CA PRO A 97 -35.62 -5.05 -10.85
C PRO A 97 -34.45 -5.95 -10.41
N ALA A 98 -34.42 -6.41 -9.15
CA ALA A 98 -33.21 -6.90 -8.50
C ALA A 98 -33.29 -8.33 -7.91
N ARG A 99 -34.00 -9.27 -8.55
CA ARG A 99 -33.80 -10.71 -8.29
C ARG A 99 -33.28 -11.41 -9.54
N LYS A 100 -31.95 -11.45 -9.68
CA LYS A 100 -31.25 -12.23 -10.72
C LYS A 100 -30.83 -13.58 -10.13
N THR A 101 -31.26 -14.63 -10.81
CA THR A 101 -30.87 -16.03 -10.58
C THR A 101 -29.37 -16.22 -10.90
N PRO A 102 -28.62 -17.06 -10.16
CA PRO A 102 -27.15 -17.15 -10.26
C PRO A 102 -26.58 -17.52 -11.65
N GLY A 103 -27.35 -18.22 -12.49
CA GLY A 103 -26.87 -18.70 -13.79
C GLY A 103 -26.71 -17.64 -14.89
N ASN A 104 -27.21 -16.41 -14.69
CA ASN A 104 -27.18 -15.37 -15.73
C ASN A 104 -25.94 -14.46 -15.64
N HIS A 105 -25.24 -14.45 -14.50
CA HIS A 105 -24.08 -13.59 -14.30
C HIS A 105 -22.83 -14.06 -15.07
N GLN A 106 -22.63 -15.37 -15.22
CA GLN A 106 -21.49 -15.92 -15.96
C GLN A 106 -21.59 -15.66 -17.48
N LYS A 107 -22.79 -15.82 -18.07
CA LYS A 107 -23.00 -15.53 -19.51
C LYS A 107 -22.83 -14.06 -19.85
N ILE A 108 -23.28 -13.17 -18.97
CA ILE A 108 -23.11 -11.71 -19.13
C ILE A 108 -21.63 -11.32 -18.98
N ALA A 109 -20.91 -11.90 -18.02
CA ALA A 109 -19.48 -11.63 -17.84
C ALA A 109 -18.66 -12.08 -19.06
N PHE A 110 -18.91 -13.27 -19.60
CA PHE A 110 -18.23 -13.77 -20.80
C PHE A 110 -18.42 -12.87 -22.02
N HIS A 111 -19.66 -12.43 -22.29
CA HIS A 111 -19.94 -11.52 -23.41
C HIS A 111 -19.21 -10.18 -23.24
N ARG A 112 -19.15 -9.63 -22.02
CA ARG A 112 -18.46 -8.37 -21.74
C ARG A 112 -16.94 -8.49 -21.90
N VAL A 113 -16.37 -9.65 -21.57
CA VAL A 113 -14.94 -9.91 -21.83
C VAL A 113 -14.69 -9.96 -23.34
N GLN A 114 -15.51 -10.69 -24.11
CA GLN A 114 -15.35 -10.76 -25.57
C GLN A 114 -15.49 -9.40 -26.26
N GLU A 115 -16.47 -8.59 -25.82
CA GLU A 115 -16.65 -7.22 -26.30
C GLU A 115 -15.42 -6.35 -26.03
N ALA A 116 -14.89 -6.40 -24.80
CA ALA A 116 -13.68 -5.66 -24.43
C ALA A 116 -12.45 -6.09 -25.24
N LEU A 117 -12.30 -7.40 -25.51
CA LEU A 117 -11.22 -7.92 -26.34
C LEU A 117 -11.36 -7.49 -27.80
N GLY A 118 -12.57 -7.51 -28.36
CA GLY A 118 -12.83 -7.03 -29.71
C GLY A 118 -12.48 -5.54 -29.88
N LEU A 119 -12.76 -4.72 -28.86
CA LEU A 119 -12.36 -3.31 -28.85
C LEU A 119 -10.84 -3.12 -28.72
N LEU A 120 -10.13 -3.99 -27.99
CA LEU A 120 -8.67 -3.98 -27.96
C LEU A 120 -8.05 -4.32 -29.31
N GLU A 121 -8.58 -5.34 -29.99
CA GLU A 121 -8.12 -5.72 -31.34
C GLU A 121 -8.36 -4.60 -32.35
N GLN A 122 -9.52 -3.93 -32.28
CA GLN A 122 -9.80 -2.77 -33.12
C GLN A 122 -8.82 -1.62 -32.87
N ALA A 123 -8.49 -1.34 -31.61
CA ALA A 123 -7.49 -0.33 -31.24
C ALA A 123 -6.07 -0.68 -31.70
N GLU A 124 -5.73 -1.98 -31.76
CA GLU A 124 -4.45 -2.47 -32.28
C GLU A 124 -4.32 -2.21 -33.78
N SER A 125 -5.42 -2.34 -34.51
CA SER A 125 -5.51 -2.07 -35.95
C SER A 125 -5.87 -0.63 -36.32
N SER A 126 -6.05 0.26 -35.33
CA SER A 126 -6.54 1.63 -35.56
C SER A 126 -5.43 2.54 -36.07
N ASP A 127 -5.67 3.24 -37.17
CA ASP A 127 -4.79 4.31 -37.66
C ASP A 127 -4.89 5.59 -36.79
N ASP A 128 -5.95 5.72 -35.99
CA ASP A 128 -6.12 6.83 -35.05
C ASP A 128 -5.55 6.46 -33.67
N ALA A 129 -4.35 6.99 -33.39
CA ALA A 129 -3.64 6.79 -32.12
C ALA A 129 -4.41 7.39 -30.91
N THR A 130 -5.20 8.44 -31.11
CA THR A 130 -5.96 9.09 -30.03
C THR A 130 -7.12 8.22 -29.58
N VAL A 131 -7.85 7.65 -30.54
CA VAL A 131 -8.90 6.65 -30.27
C VAL A 131 -8.30 5.41 -29.62
N ALA A 132 -7.15 4.93 -30.12
CA ALA A 132 -6.47 3.76 -29.55
C ALA A 132 -6.03 4.00 -28.09
N VAL A 133 -5.44 5.15 -27.77
CA VAL A 133 -5.06 5.53 -26.39
C VAL A 133 -6.25 5.46 -25.43
N THR A 134 -7.37 6.11 -25.80
CA THR A 134 -8.57 6.11 -24.96
C THR A 134 -9.12 4.70 -24.80
N THR A 135 -9.14 3.93 -25.89
CA THR A 135 -9.66 2.56 -25.90
C THR A 135 -8.83 1.65 -25.00
N TYR A 136 -7.50 1.66 -25.10
CA TYR A 136 -6.65 0.85 -24.23
C TYR A 136 -6.85 1.17 -22.75
N TRP A 137 -6.94 2.45 -22.39
CA TRP A 137 -7.19 2.85 -21.00
C TRP A 137 -8.53 2.35 -20.48
N THR A 138 -9.62 2.60 -21.22
CA THR A 138 -10.97 2.19 -20.81
C THR A 138 -11.12 0.68 -20.77
N GLN A 139 -10.53 -0.05 -21.72
CA GLN A 139 -10.61 -1.51 -21.72
C GLN A 139 -9.74 -2.12 -20.61
N ALA A 140 -8.60 -1.53 -20.25
CA ALA A 140 -7.82 -1.98 -19.09
C ALA A 140 -8.65 -1.94 -17.80
N GLN A 141 -9.40 -0.85 -17.58
CA GLN A 141 -10.31 -0.70 -16.44
C GLN A 141 -11.45 -1.73 -16.47
N ALA A 142 -12.08 -1.92 -17.62
CA ALA A 142 -13.16 -2.89 -17.80
C ALA A 142 -12.70 -4.33 -17.54
N LEU A 143 -11.56 -4.72 -18.11
CA LEU A 143 -10.96 -6.05 -17.97
C LEU A 143 -10.52 -6.31 -16.52
N TYR A 144 -9.99 -5.28 -15.83
CA TYR A 144 -9.65 -5.40 -14.42
C TYR A 144 -10.89 -5.66 -13.56
N ALA A 145 -11.98 -4.90 -13.78
CA ALA A 145 -13.25 -5.10 -13.10
C ALA A 145 -13.89 -6.47 -13.40
N LEU A 146 -13.57 -7.07 -14.55
CA LEU A 146 -13.97 -8.42 -14.95
C LEU A 146 -12.99 -9.52 -14.47
N LYS A 147 -12.00 -9.15 -13.65
CA LYS A 147 -10.96 -10.00 -13.09
C LYS A 147 -10.13 -10.74 -14.14
N GLN A 148 -9.74 -10.03 -15.20
CA GLN A 148 -8.95 -10.55 -16.33
C GLN A 148 -7.51 -9.97 -16.34
N PRO A 149 -6.65 -10.31 -15.36
CA PRO A 149 -5.40 -9.59 -15.12
C PRO A 149 -4.42 -9.67 -16.30
N ARG A 150 -4.32 -10.81 -17.00
CA ARG A 150 -3.48 -10.91 -18.21
C ARG A 150 -3.93 -9.98 -19.34
N TYR A 151 -5.23 -9.81 -19.54
CA TYR A 151 -5.75 -8.90 -20.57
C TYR A 151 -5.65 -7.43 -20.14
N THR A 152 -5.83 -7.15 -18.84
CA THR A 152 -5.52 -5.82 -18.26
C THR A 152 -4.05 -5.45 -18.50
N GLU A 153 -3.11 -6.37 -18.22
CA GLU A 153 -1.70 -6.15 -18.49
C GLU A 153 -1.42 -5.89 -19.97
N LYS A 154 -2.00 -6.70 -20.88
CA LYS A 154 -1.87 -6.49 -22.34
C LYS A 154 -2.30 -5.07 -22.70
N ALA A 155 -3.50 -4.65 -22.28
CA ALA A 155 -4.03 -3.32 -22.59
C ALA A 155 -3.12 -2.19 -22.06
N LEU A 156 -2.64 -2.30 -20.81
CA LEU A 156 -1.74 -1.30 -20.22
C LEU A 156 -0.39 -1.23 -20.93
N ARG A 157 0.21 -2.38 -21.29
CA ARG A 157 1.48 -2.41 -22.03
C ARG A 157 1.33 -1.83 -23.43
N MET A 158 0.23 -2.11 -24.12
CA MET A 158 -0.05 -1.54 -25.44
C MET A 158 -0.24 -0.03 -25.37
N LEU A 159 -0.95 0.46 -24.36
CA LEU A 159 -1.09 1.89 -24.09
C LEU A 159 0.27 2.57 -23.89
N ILE A 160 1.11 2.01 -23.01
CA ILE A 160 2.45 2.53 -22.72
C ILE A 160 3.31 2.53 -23.99
N HIS A 161 3.28 1.44 -24.76
CA HIS A 161 4.02 1.32 -26.00
C HIS A 161 3.59 2.37 -27.02
N LEU A 162 2.29 2.46 -27.31
CA LEU A 162 1.72 3.41 -28.26
C LEU A 162 2.11 4.85 -27.92
N ILE A 163 1.97 5.26 -26.66
CA ILE A 163 2.33 6.62 -26.23
C ILE A 163 3.84 6.86 -26.35
N SER A 164 4.67 5.84 -26.10
CA SER A 164 6.13 5.99 -26.11
C SER A 164 6.72 6.01 -27.53
N THR A 165 6.06 5.38 -28.50
CA THR A 165 6.56 5.27 -29.88
C THR A 165 5.88 6.22 -30.87
N SER A 166 4.67 6.67 -30.57
CA SER A 166 3.86 7.45 -31.51
C SER A 166 3.55 8.83 -30.92
N PRO A 167 3.90 9.93 -31.60
CA PRO A 167 3.54 11.27 -31.15
C PRO A 167 2.04 11.49 -31.33
N VAL A 168 1.28 11.37 -30.25
CA VAL A 168 -0.18 11.61 -30.26
C VAL A 168 -0.43 13.12 -30.32
N THR A 169 -0.54 13.67 -31.52
CA THR A 169 -0.60 15.12 -31.76
C THR A 169 -1.85 15.81 -31.22
N THR A 170 -2.91 15.04 -30.93
CA THR A 170 -4.19 15.57 -30.44
C THR A 170 -4.20 15.85 -28.94
N TYR A 171 -3.30 15.21 -28.16
CA TYR A 171 -3.16 15.46 -26.73
C TYR A 171 -2.04 16.46 -26.44
N SER A 172 -2.24 17.31 -25.44
CA SER A 172 -1.17 18.14 -24.91
C SER A 172 -0.06 17.29 -24.28
N PRO A 173 1.19 17.76 -24.22
CA PRO A 173 2.29 17.05 -23.55
C PRO A 173 1.97 16.68 -22.10
N ALA A 174 1.22 17.52 -21.39
CA ALA A 174 0.77 17.25 -20.02
C ALA A 174 -0.23 16.08 -19.95
N GLN A 175 -1.17 15.99 -20.89
CA GLN A 175 -2.10 14.86 -20.98
C GLN A 175 -1.38 13.57 -21.33
N ILE A 176 -0.44 13.61 -22.28
CA ILE A 176 0.40 12.46 -22.65
C ILE A 176 1.19 11.96 -21.43
N THR A 177 1.84 12.88 -20.70
CA THR A 177 2.58 12.57 -19.48
C THR A 177 1.66 11.95 -18.42
N SER A 178 0.45 12.48 -18.26
CA SER A 178 -0.54 11.97 -17.32
C SER A 178 -0.98 10.55 -17.67
N PHE A 179 -1.40 10.29 -18.91
CA PHE A 179 -1.79 8.96 -19.37
C PHE A 179 -0.67 7.93 -19.19
N LEU A 180 0.54 8.28 -19.61
CA LEU A 180 1.69 7.39 -19.49
C LEU A 180 2.01 7.09 -18.02
N TYR A 181 1.96 8.10 -17.16
CA TYR A 181 2.19 7.96 -15.73
C TYR A 181 1.14 7.06 -15.06
N HIS A 182 -0.15 7.30 -15.29
CA HIS A 182 -1.21 6.49 -14.69
C HIS A 182 -1.19 5.05 -15.23
N ALA A 183 -0.91 4.86 -16.52
CA ALA A 183 -0.77 3.53 -17.11
C ALA A 183 0.39 2.74 -16.48
N ARG A 184 1.54 3.40 -16.26
CA ARG A 184 2.68 2.80 -15.57
C ARG A 184 2.34 2.44 -14.13
N LEU A 185 1.76 3.36 -13.34
CA LEU A 185 1.39 3.06 -11.96
C LEU A 185 0.41 1.88 -11.88
N SER A 186 -0.63 1.85 -12.72
CA SER A 186 -1.58 0.73 -12.73
C SER A 186 -0.94 -0.58 -13.16
N LEU A 187 0.00 -0.55 -14.11
CA LEU A 187 0.76 -1.74 -14.49
C LEU A 187 1.67 -2.21 -13.35
N GLY A 188 2.42 -1.30 -12.73
CA GLY A 188 3.29 -1.61 -11.58
C GLY A 188 2.49 -2.24 -10.44
N ARG A 189 1.36 -1.65 -10.06
CA ARG A 189 0.43 -2.17 -9.05
C ARG A 189 -0.11 -3.55 -9.39
N LEU A 190 -0.54 -3.77 -10.63
CA LEU A 190 -1.00 -5.08 -11.08
C LEU A 190 0.12 -6.13 -10.94
N LEU A 191 1.32 -5.82 -11.42
CA LEU A 191 2.48 -6.71 -11.31
C LEU A 191 2.85 -6.98 -9.84
N CYS A 192 2.72 -5.97 -8.98
CA CYS A 192 2.93 -6.07 -7.54
C CYS A 192 1.98 -7.08 -6.88
N ILE A 193 0.67 -7.00 -7.18
CA ILE A 193 -0.35 -7.94 -6.66
C ILE A 193 0.02 -9.39 -7.00
N TYR A 194 0.58 -9.64 -8.19
CA TYR A 194 0.99 -10.97 -8.65
C TYR A 194 2.49 -11.27 -8.43
N GLN A 195 3.14 -10.58 -7.48
CA GLN A 195 4.52 -10.85 -7.04
C GLN A 195 5.59 -10.78 -8.15
N GLN A 196 5.31 -10.06 -9.25
CA GLN A 196 6.29 -9.77 -10.29
C GLN A 196 7.09 -8.52 -9.91
N LEU A 197 7.85 -8.61 -8.82
CA LEU A 197 8.43 -7.46 -8.13
C LEU A 197 9.43 -6.68 -8.98
N ASP A 198 10.33 -7.34 -9.71
CA ASP A 198 11.33 -6.64 -10.53
C ASP A 198 10.69 -5.87 -11.69
N ALA A 199 9.70 -6.48 -12.35
CA ALA A 199 8.94 -5.81 -13.40
C ALA A 199 8.12 -4.65 -12.82
N SER A 200 7.53 -4.82 -11.63
CA SER A 200 6.82 -3.75 -10.92
C SER A 200 7.77 -2.58 -10.60
N ARG A 201 8.92 -2.87 -9.96
CA ARG A 201 9.97 -1.90 -9.60
C ARG A 201 10.41 -1.07 -10.79
N SER A 202 10.72 -1.71 -11.92
CA SER A 202 11.09 -1.02 -13.16
C SER A 202 10.01 -0.03 -13.60
N VAL A 203 8.74 -0.46 -13.60
CA VAL A 203 7.63 0.36 -14.06
C VAL A 203 7.35 1.54 -13.11
N TYR A 204 7.50 1.37 -11.79
CA TYR A 204 7.41 2.48 -10.83
C TYR A 204 8.52 3.52 -11.06
N LEU A 205 9.75 3.07 -11.23
CA LEU A 205 10.88 3.98 -11.50
C LEU A 205 10.66 4.76 -12.81
N ASP A 206 10.16 4.11 -13.87
CA ASP A 206 9.78 4.78 -15.12
C ASP A 206 8.65 5.80 -14.92
N ALA A 207 7.70 5.54 -14.02
CA ALA A 207 6.62 6.49 -13.71
C ALA A 207 7.16 7.73 -12.99
N LEU A 208 8.02 7.53 -11.98
CA LEU A 208 8.66 8.59 -11.20
C LEU A 208 9.58 9.45 -12.08
N ALA A 209 10.43 8.83 -12.89
CA ALA A 209 11.30 9.54 -13.84
C ALA A 209 10.49 10.31 -14.88
N GLY A 210 9.43 9.70 -15.42
CA GLY A 210 8.59 10.32 -16.45
C GLY A 210 7.92 11.62 -16.00
N LYS A 211 7.17 11.56 -14.89
CA LYS A 211 6.34 12.68 -14.40
C LYS A 211 7.09 13.62 -13.46
N TRP A 212 7.82 13.06 -12.50
CA TRP A 212 8.43 13.81 -11.40
C TRP A 212 9.91 14.10 -11.61
N LYS A 213 10.51 13.55 -12.68
CA LYS A 213 11.92 13.74 -13.04
C LYS A 213 12.90 13.26 -11.96
N LEU A 214 12.49 12.25 -11.20
CA LEU A 214 13.38 11.50 -10.31
C LEU A 214 14.13 10.49 -11.18
N GLU A 215 15.32 10.84 -11.65
CA GLU A 215 16.08 10.03 -12.60
C GLU A 215 16.57 8.74 -11.95
N THR A 216 16.37 7.61 -12.65
CA THR A 216 16.69 6.28 -12.10
C THR A 216 18.19 6.08 -11.90
N SER A 217 19.03 6.62 -12.79
CA SER A 217 20.49 6.55 -12.66
C SER A 217 20.99 7.29 -11.43
N GLU A 218 20.49 8.51 -11.20
CA GLU A 218 20.86 9.32 -10.02
C GLU A 218 20.41 8.63 -8.72
N LEU A 219 19.20 8.08 -8.70
CA LEU A 219 18.70 7.27 -7.59
C LEU A 219 19.65 6.10 -7.28
N PHE A 220 20.09 5.36 -8.30
CA PHE A 220 20.98 4.23 -8.15
C PHE A 220 22.38 4.64 -7.67
N ASP A 221 22.90 5.77 -8.15
CA ASP A 221 24.20 6.27 -7.72
C ASP A 221 24.18 6.67 -6.24
N ILE A 222 23.08 7.24 -5.76
CA ILE A 222 22.90 7.49 -4.31
C ILE A 222 22.77 6.17 -3.56
N ALA A 223 21.91 5.26 -4.02
CA ALA A 223 21.63 3.97 -3.37
C ALA A 223 22.88 3.09 -3.18
N LYS A 224 23.78 3.06 -4.17
CA LYS A 224 25.07 2.34 -4.06
C LYS A 224 25.95 2.87 -2.93
N ASN A 225 25.84 4.16 -2.63
CA ASN A 225 26.68 4.85 -1.66
C ASN A 225 26.03 5.00 -0.27
N VAL A 226 24.77 4.60 -0.08
CA VAL A 226 24.00 4.82 1.16
C VAL A 226 24.77 4.47 2.44
N ARG A 227 25.48 3.34 2.47
CA ARG A 227 26.27 2.91 3.65
C ARG A 227 27.43 3.86 3.99
N SER A 228 28.01 4.49 2.97
CA SER A 228 29.14 5.40 3.12
C SER A 228 28.71 6.83 3.47
N LEU A 229 27.50 7.24 3.07
CA LEU A 229 26.98 8.59 3.29
C LEU A 229 26.69 8.86 4.78
N SER A 230 26.77 10.13 5.20
CA SER A 230 26.14 10.60 6.43
C SER A 230 24.66 10.90 6.16
N ILE A 231 23.82 11.01 7.20
CA ILE A 231 22.42 11.46 7.01
C ILE A 231 22.35 12.78 6.25
N HIS A 232 23.18 13.75 6.63
CA HIS A 232 23.19 15.07 5.98
C HIS A 232 23.52 14.96 4.49
N ALA A 233 24.55 14.18 4.14
CA ALA A 233 24.90 13.94 2.74
C ALA A 233 23.82 13.16 1.97
N LEU A 234 23.12 12.24 2.64
CA LEU A 234 21.99 11.51 2.05
C LEU A 234 20.80 12.45 1.80
N ILE A 235 20.49 13.34 2.74
CA ILE A 235 19.44 14.36 2.61
C ILE A 235 19.79 15.31 1.46
N ASP A 236 21.02 15.83 1.42
CA ASP A 236 21.45 16.74 0.36
C ASP A 236 21.40 16.08 -1.02
N ALA A 237 21.88 14.83 -1.13
CA ALA A 237 21.80 14.08 -2.39
C ALA A 237 20.34 13.81 -2.81
N SER A 238 19.47 13.49 -1.86
CA SER A 238 18.03 13.29 -2.12
C SER A 238 17.32 14.60 -2.48
N ASP A 239 17.77 15.74 -1.94
CA ASP A 239 17.29 17.07 -2.33
C ASP A 239 17.64 17.39 -3.78
N GLN A 240 18.87 17.08 -4.19
CA GLN A 240 19.32 17.22 -5.57
C GLN A 240 18.53 16.31 -6.52
N LEU A 241 18.28 15.06 -6.14
CA LEU A 241 17.46 14.14 -6.92
C LEU A 241 16.04 14.68 -7.15
N ALA A 242 15.44 15.32 -6.14
CA ALA A 242 14.10 15.89 -6.22
C ALA A 242 14.06 17.39 -6.56
N ILE A 243 15.19 17.98 -7.01
CA ILE A 243 15.37 19.43 -7.09
C ILE A 243 14.35 20.12 -7.98
N LYS A 244 13.94 19.49 -9.09
CA LYS A 244 12.96 20.06 -10.03
C LYS A 244 11.60 20.24 -9.38
N TYR A 245 11.18 19.27 -8.57
CA TYR A 245 9.93 19.35 -7.83
C TYR A 245 10.08 20.32 -6.65
N LEU A 246 11.11 20.16 -5.83
CA LEU A 246 11.30 20.94 -4.61
C LEU A 246 11.51 22.44 -4.89
N THR A 247 12.27 22.79 -5.92
CA THR A 247 12.46 24.19 -6.33
C THR A 247 11.13 24.83 -6.73
N ARG A 248 10.31 24.11 -7.51
CA ARG A 248 8.98 24.58 -7.91
C ARG A 248 8.11 24.86 -6.69
N GLU A 249 8.07 23.95 -5.73
CA GLU A 249 7.25 24.10 -4.52
C GLU A 249 7.79 25.18 -3.58
N ARG A 250 9.11 25.28 -3.39
CA ARG A 250 9.77 26.32 -2.58
C ARG A 250 9.51 27.73 -3.10
N GLN A 251 9.34 27.88 -4.41
CA GLN A 251 9.08 29.17 -5.07
C GLN A 251 7.59 29.53 -5.16
N ARG A 252 6.68 28.66 -4.70
CA ARG A 252 5.25 28.98 -4.70
C ARG A 252 4.94 30.08 -3.69
N VAL A 253 4.28 31.12 -4.18
CA VAL A 253 3.81 32.25 -3.37
C VAL A 253 2.47 31.92 -2.66
N SER A 254 1.75 30.92 -3.16
CA SER A 254 0.47 30.45 -2.61
C SER A 254 0.49 28.93 -2.41
N PRO A 255 -0.16 28.40 -1.35
CA PRO A 255 -0.25 26.96 -1.16
C PRO A 255 -0.84 26.26 -2.39
N ALA A 256 -0.36 25.05 -2.68
CA ALA A 256 -0.96 24.21 -3.69
C ALA A 256 -2.46 24.02 -3.39
N PRO A 257 -3.36 24.02 -4.38
CA PRO A 257 -4.71 23.52 -4.16
C PRO A 257 -4.63 22.08 -3.64
N ALA A 258 -5.50 21.73 -2.68
CA ALA A 258 -5.55 20.38 -2.15
C ALA A 258 -5.74 19.38 -3.30
N LEU A 259 -4.85 18.37 -3.36
CA LEU A 259 -4.93 17.33 -4.37
C LEU A 259 -6.23 16.55 -4.19
N THR A 260 -7.09 16.57 -5.21
CA THR A 260 -8.36 15.83 -5.21
C THR A 260 -8.19 14.37 -5.64
N ASP A 261 -7.08 14.05 -6.32
CA ASP A 261 -6.73 12.70 -6.76
C ASP A 261 -5.42 12.27 -6.08
N PRO A 262 -5.47 11.28 -5.16
CA PRO A 262 -4.29 10.72 -4.52
C PRO A 262 -3.22 10.22 -5.49
N SER A 263 -3.61 9.80 -6.71
CA SER A 263 -2.66 9.37 -7.75
C SER A 263 -1.73 10.49 -8.22
N ASN A 264 -2.09 11.74 -7.96
CA ASN A 264 -1.28 12.92 -8.28
C ASN A 264 -0.42 13.40 -7.11
N SER A 265 -0.49 12.76 -5.94
CA SER A 265 0.39 13.06 -4.80
C SER A 265 1.73 12.39 -4.99
N ILE A 266 2.80 13.19 -5.09
CA ILE A 266 4.16 12.65 -5.18
C ILE A 266 4.55 11.95 -3.88
N THR A 267 4.15 12.48 -2.71
CA THR A 267 4.41 11.84 -1.41
C THR A 267 3.80 10.44 -1.35
N SER A 268 2.54 10.28 -1.78
CA SER A 268 1.86 8.97 -1.81
C SER A 268 2.63 7.96 -2.66
N ILE A 269 2.99 8.37 -3.87
CA ILE A 269 3.55 7.45 -4.88
C ILE A 269 5.01 7.13 -4.60
N VAL A 270 5.79 8.08 -4.07
CA VAL A 270 7.18 7.81 -3.64
C VAL A 270 7.18 6.91 -2.41
N CYS A 271 6.27 7.11 -1.45
CA CYS A 271 6.13 6.22 -0.30
C CYS A 271 5.75 4.80 -0.74
N GLU A 272 4.77 4.69 -1.63
CA GLU A 272 4.32 3.43 -2.24
C GLU A 272 5.49 2.70 -2.93
N ALA A 273 6.28 3.41 -3.74
CA ALA A 273 7.47 2.87 -4.38
C ALA A 273 8.53 2.45 -3.36
N ALA A 274 8.81 3.28 -2.34
CA ALA A 274 9.79 2.97 -1.30
C ALA A 274 9.46 1.66 -0.58
N SER A 275 8.19 1.44 -0.21
CA SER A 275 7.75 0.20 0.43
C SER A 275 7.90 -1.03 -0.46
N LEU A 276 7.75 -0.89 -1.79
CA LEU A 276 8.01 -1.98 -2.75
C LEU A 276 9.51 -2.36 -2.79
N PHE A 277 10.40 -1.41 -2.54
CA PHE A 277 11.84 -1.63 -2.46
C PHE A 277 12.31 -2.07 -1.06
N ALA A 278 11.54 -1.82 -0.01
CA ALA A 278 11.88 -2.16 1.38
C ALA A 278 11.80 -3.68 1.70
N GLN A 279 12.02 -4.55 0.69
CA GLN A 279 11.98 -5.99 0.82
C GLN A 279 13.37 -6.50 1.21
N LYS A 280 13.45 -7.16 2.37
CA LYS A 280 14.71 -7.67 2.93
C LYS A 280 15.38 -8.70 2.03
N ASP A 281 16.71 -8.64 1.98
CA ASP A 281 17.60 -9.60 1.31
C ASP A 281 17.31 -9.74 -0.20
N GLN A 282 16.70 -8.71 -0.81
CA GLN A 282 16.44 -8.66 -2.24
C GLN A 282 17.35 -7.65 -2.94
N THR A 283 17.87 -8.03 -4.10
CA THR A 283 18.64 -7.13 -4.96
C THR A 283 17.84 -6.73 -6.18
N TYR A 284 17.99 -5.48 -6.61
CA TYR A 284 17.46 -4.98 -7.87
C TYR A 284 18.59 -4.29 -8.65
N CYS A 285 18.89 -4.78 -9.86
CA CYS A 285 20.01 -4.29 -10.67
C CYS A 285 21.35 -4.23 -9.91
N ASP A 286 21.70 -5.31 -9.19
CA ASP A 286 22.91 -5.44 -8.37
C ASP A 286 23.01 -4.48 -7.17
N ILE A 287 21.92 -3.79 -6.82
CA ILE A 287 21.82 -2.90 -5.66
C ILE A 287 20.87 -3.53 -4.64
N PRO A 288 21.19 -3.56 -3.33
CA PRO A 288 20.23 -3.96 -2.30
C PRO A 288 18.98 -3.10 -2.38
N SER A 289 17.80 -3.73 -2.42
CA SER A 289 16.53 -3.03 -2.63
C SER A 289 16.26 -2.06 -1.48
N GLU A 290 16.66 -2.42 -0.27
CA GLU A 290 16.59 -1.62 0.94
C GLU A 290 17.37 -0.30 0.80
N HIS A 291 18.50 -0.30 0.08
CA HIS A 291 19.23 0.95 -0.17
C HIS A 291 18.42 1.90 -1.05
N ILE A 292 17.74 1.37 -2.07
CA ILE A 292 16.85 2.16 -2.94
C ILE A 292 15.67 2.69 -2.11
N ALA A 293 15.10 1.85 -1.24
CA ALA A 293 14.01 2.24 -0.34
C ALA A 293 14.42 3.40 0.59
N ILE A 294 15.62 3.37 1.16
CA ILE A 294 16.15 4.44 2.00
C ILE A 294 16.19 5.77 1.25
N VAL A 295 16.69 5.79 0.00
CA VAL A 295 16.74 7.02 -0.79
C VAL A 295 15.32 7.52 -1.10
N LEU A 296 14.41 6.63 -1.49
CA LEU A 296 13.03 7.00 -1.80
C LEU A 296 12.27 7.53 -0.58
N TYR A 297 12.40 6.90 0.60
CA TYR A 297 11.83 7.44 1.83
C TYR A 297 12.45 8.78 2.23
N THR A 298 13.75 8.97 1.99
CA THR A 298 14.40 10.27 2.22
C THR A 298 13.78 11.35 1.34
N VAL A 299 13.62 11.09 0.03
CA VAL A 299 12.90 11.99 -0.90
C VAL A 299 11.47 12.24 -0.44
N CYS A 300 10.76 11.19 0.00
CA CYS A 300 9.41 11.31 0.53
C CYS A 300 9.34 12.28 1.72
N SER A 301 10.30 12.20 2.64
CA SER A 301 10.38 13.07 3.82
C SER A 301 10.57 14.56 3.47
N LEU A 302 11.31 14.85 2.39
CA LEU A 302 11.56 16.20 1.88
C LEU A 302 10.32 16.78 1.20
N VAL A 303 9.57 15.95 0.49
CA VAL A 303 8.39 16.35 -0.26
C VAL A 303 7.14 16.45 0.62
N CYS A 304 7.05 15.63 1.67
CA CYS A 304 5.92 15.58 2.60
C CYS A 304 5.62 16.93 3.28
N SER A 305 6.60 17.85 3.40
CA SER A 305 6.35 19.19 3.93
C SER A 305 5.46 20.05 3.03
N PHE A 306 5.41 19.76 1.73
CA PHE A 306 4.62 20.48 0.73
C PHE A 306 3.31 19.76 0.40
N GLU A 307 3.30 18.44 0.46
CA GLU A 307 2.14 17.58 0.26
C GLU A 307 2.00 16.60 1.44
N PRO A 308 1.53 17.05 2.62
CA PRO A 308 1.29 16.15 3.73
C PRO A 308 0.21 15.13 3.33
N LEU A 309 0.54 13.87 3.48
CA LEU A 309 -0.38 12.76 3.27
C LEU A 309 -1.52 12.85 4.30
N SER A 310 -2.74 12.54 3.88
CA SER A 310 -3.85 12.36 4.82
C SER A 310 -3.55 11.15 5.71
N GLY A 311 -3.06 11.41 6.93
CA GLY A 311 -2.78 10.39 7.94
C GLY A 311 -1.32 9.90 8.05
N VAL A 312 -0.41 10.30 7.15
CA VAL A 312 1.03 9.99 7.26
C VAL A 312 1.81 11.29 7.44
N LYS A 313 2.45 11.44 8.60
CA LYS A 313 3.26 12.59 8.99
C LYS A 313 4.72 12.36 8.58
N LYS A 314 5.49 13.44 8.48
CA LYS A 314 6.96 13.40 8.26
C LYS A 314 7.65 12.42 9.21
N HIS A 315 7.21 12.35 10.46
CA HIS A 315 7.77 11.47 11.48
C HIS A 315 7.53 9.97 11.18
N ASP A 316 6.42 9.63 10.53
CA ASP A 316 6.12 8.25 10.13
C ASP A 316 7.08 7.80 9.02
N ILE A 317 7.47 8.71 8.12
CA ILE A 317 8.48 8.45 7.09
C ILE A 317 9.86 8.24 7.71
N LEU A 318 10.24 9.03 8.72
CA LEU A 318 11.51 8.84 9.45
C LEU A 318 11.55 7.49 10.16
N PHE A 319 10.43 7.07 10.76
CA PHE A 319 10.32 5.74 11.36
C PHE A 319 10.53 4.63 10.33
N LEU A 320 9.95 4.73 9.13
CA LEU A 320 10.17 3.77 8.04
C LEU A 320 11.64 3.73 7.60
N ILE A 321 12.31 4.89 7.49
CA ILE A 321 13.76 4.96 7.20
C ILE A 321 14.55 4.19 8.26
N MET A 322 14.25 4.42 9.54
CA MET A 322 14.91 3.73 10.65
C MET A 322 14.69 2.21 10.61
N GLN A 323 13.48 1.74 10.31
CA GLN A 323 13.17 0.32 10.18
C GLN A 323 13.98 -0.35 9.04
N VAL A 324 14.06 0.29 7.88
CA VAL A 324 14.82 -0.25 6.75
C VAL A 324 16.32 -0.27 7.08
N PHE A 325 16.85 0.76 7.72
CA PHE A 325 18.25 0.77 8.18
C PHE A 325 18.55 -0.32 9.21
N ALA A 326 17.65 -0.55 10.18
CA ALA A 326 17.82 -1.63 11.14
C ALA A 326 17.84 -3.00 10.45
N SER A 327 17.03 -3.20 9.40
CA SER A 327 16.99 -4.46 8.65
C SER A 327 18.30 -4.80 7.91
N LEU A 328 19.11 -3.78 7.58
CA LEU A 328 20.40 -3.96 6.89
C LEU A 328 21.51 -4.51 7.80
N GLY A 329 21.29 -4.61 9.11
CA GLY A 329 22.30 -5.02 10.09
C GLY A 329 23.50 -4.08 10.21
N ASP A 330 23.50 -2.99 9.44
CA ASP A 330 24.58 -2.01 9.33
C ASP A 330 24.18 -0.74 10.10
N LEU A 331 23.85 -0.92 11.38
CA LEU A 331 23.57 0.17 12.32
C LEU A 331 24.87 0.85 12.78
N GLN A 332 25.85 1.05 11.88
CA GLN A 332 27.05 1.80 12.20
C GLN A 332 26.69 3.29 12.39
N HIS A 333 26.29 3.64 13.62
CA HIS A 333 26.41 4.94 14.31
C HIS A 333 25.76 6.17 13.65
N LYS A 334 25.19 6.07 12.45
CA LYS A 334 24.83 7.22 11.63
C LYS A 334 23.34 7.60 11.62
N ILE A 335 22.43 6.80 12.16
CA ILE A 335 21.00 6.85 11.75
C ILE A 335 20.06 7.62 12.70
N ILE A 336 20.43 7.83 13.97
CA ILE A 336 19.56 8.57 14.88
C ILE A 336 20.04 10.03 14.94
N ASP A 337 19.55 10.86 14.02
CA ASP A 337 19.70 12.31 14.20
C ASP A 337 18.76 12.76 15.32
N ILE A 338 19.33 13.00 16.51
CA ILE A 338 18.58 13.46 17.69
C ILE A 338 17.81 14.75 17.37
N TYR A 339 18.33 15.60 16.47
CA TYR A 339 17.70 16.85 16.08
C TYR A 339 16.51 16.65 15.13
N ALA A 340 16.37 15.46 14.53
CA ALA A 340 15.25 15.08 13.70
C ALA A 340 14.20 14.21 14.43
N LEU A 341 14.49 13.77 15.67
CA LEU A 341 13.54 13.01 16.47
C LEU A 341 12.37 13.88 16.91
N ASP A 342 11.16 13.37 16.74
CA ASP A 342 9.96 13.98 17.30
C ASP A 342 9.92 13.71 18.82
N THR A 343 10.45 14.65 19.60
CA THR A 343 10.47 14.57 21.06
C THR A 343 9.06 14.56 21.68
N THR A 344 8.02 14.86 20.91
CA THR A 344 6.62 14.77 21.38
C THR A 344 6.05 13.36 21.28
N ASN A 345 6.66 12.46 20.48
CA ASN A 345 6.21 11.08 20.33
C ASN A 345 7.05 10.13 21.19
N THR A 346 6.48 9.68 22.30
CA THR A 346 7.14 8.79 23.27
C THR A 346 7.56 7.46 22.65
N TRP A 347 6.79 6.89 21.70
CA TRP A 347 7.15 5.63 21.03
C TRP A 347 8.43 5.78 20.19
N TYR A 348 8.54 6.88 19.44
CA TYR A 348 9.72 7.13 18.61
C TYR A 348 10.97 7.35 19.46
N MET A 349 10.85 8.13 20.53
CA MET A 349 11.95 8.33 21.47
C MET A 349 12.36 7.02 22.15
N PHE A 350 11.39 6.20 22.55
CA PHE A 350 11.62 4.88 23.15
C PHE A 350 12.38 3.95 22.19
N ASN A 351 11.91 3.79 20.95
CA ASN A 351 12.55 2.92 19.97
C ASN A 351 13.93 3.45 19.54
N ALA A 352 14.10 4.77 19.44
CA ALA A 352 15.39 5.39 19.16
C ALA A 352 16.39 5.16 20.31
N LEU A 353 15.94 5.22 21.57
CA LEU A 353 16.79 4.90 22.71
C LEU A 353 17.22 3.43 22.69
N LEU A 354 16.29 2.50 22.47
CA LEU A 354 16.60 1.07 22.34
C LEU A 354 17.63 0.82 21.23
N LEU A 355 17.43 1.41 20.04
CA LEU A 355 18.37 1.31 18.93
C LEU A 355 19.77 1.87 19.30
N ALA A 356 19.84 3.00 19.98
CA ALA A 356 21.13 3.57 20.40
C ALA A 356 21.87 2.63 21.37
N ILE A 357 21.15 2.01 22.31
CA ILE A 357 21.67 1.03 23.27
C ILE A 357 22.13 -0.27 22.57
N GLU A 358 21.38 -0.75 21.58
CA GLU A 358 21.74 -1.94 20.77
C GLU A 358 23.05 -1.73 20.02
N THR A 359 23.31 -0.49 19.59
CA THR A 359 24.50 -0.12 18.81
C THR A 359 25.68 0.36 19.65
N ASP A 360 25.54 0.36 20.98
CA ASP A 360 26.47 0.94 21.93
C ASP A 360 26.85 2.42 21.63
N ASP A 361 25.94 3.18 21.01
CA ASP A 361 26.07 4.62 20.79
C ASP A 361 25.62 5.38 22.05
N LEU A 362 26.41 5.24 23.12
CA LEU A 362 26.04 5.69 24.46
C LEU A 362 25.95 7.22 24.57
N VAL A 363 26.75 7.97 23.81
CA VAL A 363 26.66 9.45 23.76
C VAL A 363 25.29 9.88 23.26
N ARG A 364 24.80 9.20 22.23
CA ARG A 364 23.48 9.47 21.68
C ARG A 364 22.37 8.97 22.61
N ALA A 365 22.52 7.78 23.16
CA ALA A 365 21.56 7.20 24.11
C ALA A 365 21.35 8.11 25.33
N GLN A 366 22.41 8.73 25.86
CA GLN A 366 22.33 9.72 26.94
C GLN A 366 21.50 10.96 26.55
N THR A 367 21.67 11.45 25.33
CA THR A 367 20.94 12.63 24.87
C THR A 367 19.45 12.33 24.71
N ILE A 368 19.10 11.13 24.25
CA ILE A 368 17.70 10.68 24.13
C ILE A 368 17.11 10.41 25.52
N GLU A 369 17.86 9.77 26.42
CA GLU A 369 17.47 9.52 27.82
C GLU A 369 17.10 10.81 28.55
N ALA A 370 17.88 11.88 28.36
CA ALA A 370 17.61 13.19 28.96
C ALA A 370 16.23 13.75 28.57
N ASN A 371 15.71 13.41 27.39
CA ASN A 371 14.38 13.83 26.92
C ASN A 371 13.24 12.90 27.39
N LEU A 372 13.57 11.68 27.84
CA LEU A 372 12.60 10.67 28.30
C LEU A 372 12.49 10.58 29.82
N LYS A 373 13.43 11.16 30.56
CA LYS A 373 13.60 11.00 32.01
C LYS A 373 12.36 11.34 32.86
N ASP A 374 11.52 12.26 32.38
CA ASP A 374 10.31 12.71 33.10
C ASP A 374 9.05 11.88 32.76
N GLN A 375 9.17 10.86 31.92
CA GLN A 375 8.04 10.02 31.52
C GLN A 375 7.77 8.90 32.54
N LEU A 376 6.49 8.64 32.82
CA LEU A 376 6.03 7.71 33.87
C LEU A 376 5.81 6.27 33.38
N TYR A 377 6.37 5.90 32.22
CA TYR A 377 6.17 4.56 31.65
C TYR A 377 7.22 3.57 32.18
N PRO A 378 6.84 2.41 32.76
CA PRO A 378 7.77 1.42 33.30
C PRO A 378 8.77 0.87 32.28
N ASP A 379 8.35 0.64 31.04
CA ASP A 379 9.22 0.18 29.95
C ASP A 379 10.23 1.26 29.52
N VAL A 380 9.84 2.54 29.51
CA VAL A 380 10.78 3.65 29.30
C VAL A 380 11.81 3.72 30.43
N GLN A 381 11.37 3.58 31.68
CA GLN A 381 12.26 3.59 32.85
C GLN A 381 13.29 2.46 32.78
N LEU A 382 12.87 1.25 32.39
CA LEU A 382 13.76 0.12 32.15
C LEU A 382 14.86 0.47 31.13
N LEU A 383 14.51 1.03 29.97
CA LEU A 383 15.49 1.44 28.96
C LEU A 383 16.44 2.54 29.46
N CYS A 384 15.92 3.53 30.20
CA CYS A 384 16.74 4.58 30.79
C CYS A 384 17.72 4.01 31.83
N SER A 385 17.29 3.06 32.66
CA SER A 385 18.15 2.34 33.61
C SER A 385 19.24 1.55 32.88
N LEU A 386 18.87 0.78 31.85
CA LEU A 386 19.81 0.03 31.01
C LEU A 386 20.84 0.96 30.35
N CYS A 387 20.41 2.10 29.79
CA CYS A 387 21.30 3.12 29.22
C CYS A 387 22.32 3.63 30.24
N ARG A 388 21.86 3.98 31.45
CA ARG A 388 22.73 4.47 32.54
C ARG A 388 23.74 3.40 32.96
N GLN A 389 23.29 2.16 33.16
CA GLN A 389 24.17 1.06 33.57
C GLN A 389 25.23 0.73 32.52
N LYS A 390 24.86 0.69 31.22
CA LYS A 390 25.83 0.53 30.12
C LYS A 390 26.84 1.68 30.07
N THR A 391 26.37 2.92 30.27
CA THR A 391 27.23 4.11 30.31
C THR A 391 28.23 4.07 31.47
N THR A 392 27.78 3.68 32.66
CA THR A 392 28.61 3.66 33.87
C THR A 392 29.42 2.38 34.02
N LEU A 393 29.29 1.43 33.09
CA LEU A 393 29.89 0.09 33.15
C LEU A 393 29.55 -0.64 34.46
N CYS A 394 28.39 -0.32 35.06
CA CYS A 394 27.93 -0.85 36.33
C CYS A 394 26.62 -1.57 36.09
N ILE A 395 26.71 -2.89 35.86
CA ILE A 395 25.54 -3.73 35.60
C ILE A 395 24.96 -4.16 36.94
N GLU A 396 23.77 -3.68 37.27
CA GLU A 396 23.00 -4.18 38.41
C GLU A 396 22.18 -5.38 37.92
N ASN A 397 22.14 -6.46 38.72
CA ASN A 397 21.48 -7.72 38.34
C ASN A 397 19.94 -7.65 38.33
N ASP A 398 19.35 -6.46 38.48
CA ASP A 398 17.91 -6.26 38.63
C ASP A 398 17.19 -5.96 37.30
N LEU A 399 17.91 -5.62 36.22
CA LEU A 399 17.31 -5.30 34.92
C LEU A 399 16.47 -6.45 34.34
N ILE A 400 16.90 -7.70 34.56
CA ILE A 400 16.13 -8.88 34.15
C ILE A 400 14.80 -8.94 34.91
N GLN A 401 14.81 -8.65 36.21
CA GLN A 401 13.61 -8.65 37.06
C GLN A 401 12.66 -7.50 36.68
N GLN A 402 13.22 -6.35 36.29
CA GLN A 402 12.44 -5.23 35.76
C GLN A 402 11.82 -5.56 34.40
N LEU A 403 12.54 -6.29 33.52
CA LEU A 403 11.98 -6.77 32.26
C LEU A 403 10.86 -7.78 32.48
N ASP A 404 11.03 -8.73 33.39
CA ASP A 404 9.98 -9.71 33.77
C ASP A 404 8.75 -8.99 34.33
N PHE A 405 8.94 -7.93 35.11
CA PHE A 405 7.86 -7.07 35.58
C PHE A 405 7.12 -6.39 34.42
N VAL A 406 7.84 -5.81 33.45
CA VAL A 406 7.23 -5.19 32.24
C VAL A 406 6.41 -6.23 31.44
N ILE A 407 6.94 -7.44 31.26
CA ILE A 407 6.23 -8.54 30.59
C ILE A 407 4.93 -8.86 31.34
N LEU A 408 5.00 -8.97 32.67
CA LEU A 408 3.83 -9.24 33.49
C LEU A 408 2.78 -8.11 33.41
N LEU A 409 3.21 -6.85 33.39
CA LEU A 409 2.31 -5.71 33.19
C LEU A 409 1.62 -5.76 31.81
N LEU A 410 2.35 -6.14 30.77
CA LEU A 410 1.81 -6.26 29.42
C LEU A 410 0.71 -7.33 29.33
N GLU A 411 0.87 -8.43 30.07
CA GLU A 411 -0.08 -9.55 30.09
C GLU A 411 -1.26 -9.35 31.04
N GLN A 412 -1.04 -8.78 32.22
CA GLN A 412 -1.97 -8.89 33.36
C GLN A 412 -2.61 -7.59 33.83
N THR A 413 -2.09 -6.43 33.41
CA THR A 413 -2.60 -5.13 33.91
C THR A 413 -3.02 -4.22 32.77
N THR A 414 -3.61 -3.06 33.10
CA THR A 414 -3.89 -1.95 32.17
C THR A 414 -2.89 -0.81 32.32
N ASP A 415 -1.76 -1.06 32.98
CA ASP A 415 -0.80 -0.01 33.27
C ASP A 415 -0.21 0.55 31.96
N PRO A 416 0.09 1.86 31.96
CA PRO A 416 0.58 2.54 30.77
C PRO A 416 1.96 1.99 30.41
N LEU A 417 2.04 1.33 29.25
CA LEU A 417 3.29 0.89 28.62
C LEU A 417 3.33 1.47 27.21
N VAL A 418 4.50 1.94 26.80
CA VAL A 418 4.74 2.46 25.46
C VAL A 418 4.61 1.34 24.41
N ILE A 419 5.12 0.14 24.72
CA ILE A 419 5.04 -1.04 23.83
C ILE A 419 3.61 -1.55 23.62
N ARG A 420 2.68 -1.28 24.55
CA ARG A 420 1.29 -1.80 24.48
C ARG A 420 0.51 -1.25 23.28
N ASN A 421 0.90 -0.09 22.77
CA ASN A 421 0.26 0.53 21.61
C ASN A 421 0.67 -0.11 20.27
N GLN A 422 1.60 -1.07 20.27
CA GLN A 422 2.06 -1.78 19.08
C GLN A 422 1.34 -3.11 18.84
N THR A 423 1.55 -3.72 17.69
CA THR A 423 1.00 -5.06 17.39
C THR A 423 1.64 -6.13 18.29
N LYS A 424 0.98 -7.28 18.47
CA LYS A 424 1.53 -8.38 19.29
C LYS A 424 2.88 -8.88 18.80
N GLN A 425 3.10 -8.86 17.49
CA GLN A 425 4.36 -9.27 16.89
C GLN A 425 5.48 -8.28 17.22
N GLU A 426 5.23 -6.98 17.07
CA GLU A 426 6.18 -5.92 17.44
C GLU A 426 6.46 -5.89 18.95
N GLN A 427 5.44 -6.14 19.78
CA GLN A 427 5.62 -6.27 21.23
C GLN A 427 6.62 -7.36 21.58
N THR A 428 6.49 -8.53 20.94
CA THR A 428 7.39 -9.68 21.17
C THR A 428 8.81 -9.34 20.72
N ASP A 429 8.95 -8.76 19.52
CA ASP A 429 10.24 -8.34 18.96
C ASP A 429 10.97 -7.35 19.87
N VAL A 430 10.27 -6.32 20.37
CA VAL A 430 10.84 -5.31 21.26
C VAL A 430 11.31 -5.93 22.58
N ILE A 431 10.53 -6.84 23.17
CA ILE A 431 10.93 -7.52 24.41
C ILE A 431 12.18 -8.36 24.19
N ASP A 432 12.26 -9.10 23.08
CA ASP A 432 13.44 -9.92 22.76
C ASP A 432 14.69 -9.05 22.52
N ARG A 433 14.52 -7.90 21.87
CA ARG A 433 15.57 -6.88 21.69
C ARG A 433 16.09 -6.33 23.02
N ILE A 434 15.19 -5.95 23.93
CA ILE A 434 15.57 -5.48 25.27
C ILE A 434 16.32 -6.59 26.03
N ARG A 435 15.82 -7.83 25.99
CA ARG A 435 16.48 -8.98 26.63
C ARG A 435 17.90 -9.18 26.11
N SER A 436 18.09 -9.05 24.79
CA SER A 436 19.40 -9.15 24.16
C SER A 436 20.36 -8.03 24.58
N CYS A 437 19.86 -6.87 24.98
CA CYS A 437 20.70 -5.76 25.44
C CYS A 437 21.11 -5.88 26.92
N ILE A 438 20.34 -6.63 27.71
CA ILE A 438 20.61 -6.91 29.12
C ILE A 438 21.62 -8.07 29.27
N SER A 439 21.55 -9.05 28.36
CA SER A 439 22.43 -10.23 28.31
C SER A 439 23.82 -9.85 27.82
#